data_AF-A0A6U6N699-F1
#
_entry.id   AF-A0A6U6N699-F1
#
_cell.length_a   1.000
_cell.length_b   1.000
_cell.length_c   1.000
_cell.angle_alpha   90.00
_cell.angle_beta   90.00
_cell.angle_gamma   90.00
#
_symmetry.space_group_name_H-M   'P 1'
#
loop_
_entity.id
_entity.type
_entity.pdbx_description
1 polymer ?
#
loop_
_entity_poly.entity_id
_entity_poly.type
_entity_poly.pdbx_seq_one_letter_code
_entity_poly.pdbx_strand_id
1 'polypeptide(L)'
;MACMIDSAGGVLALVALLWLFRAELRALLVPAGPAPWRRWERHFRPGCRALLLGRGAAGLPRSVAKLAEARGASVVFSEPAALGQAACFDIVILLGCLDDLPAPDARSLMQQACARVAPGGVLLLRGGAAAPGGVLSWLLRDALAAPVARFLRDALKRLPGGLAHDAAQWVPADMRVEARAPEGLLREVVEIRRLARAPSEVVERLRRLHGNTSMAFCTSSAANRIGVSPEQLRYHVAEGVVPGDAIGYVAFLEQVVLGARLRLVIMDPVCAAADVEATLKSFLAESGAVRARPIFSCVGEQVVEPLRSLGFHTTMLGSEVGIPLANYRLCKDRRRYFRAAPSKGLEVSTECYDLDELEALNNAWVQSKASGSEVIIWTWPPSLPERGAGAAKDPAGSGLAGGEAGGAPPADQEVRRLFAYKDGELVGFVCAEPYYRGNGSGEVLGYGLNTIRFLPRLNPPWTSDYTVASLVQLLQDEGKAEYLAFGLSPFCDVAARTGDLPWLRAAIQLMWSANLEEIYSIQGLAKKKAHHCNRQGVRLQDRFIAGVPWHAPLDTARFLLLLLNGSMVWKVPGGIVKLVTTQVPIAAKHVSNAIKHMFRAMHHCVFF
;
A
#
# COMPACT_ATOMS: atom_id res chain seq x y z
N MET A 1 -21.64 42.46 1.75
CA MET A 1 -20.37 42.14 1.04
C MET A 1 -19.78 40.79 1.44
N ALA A 2 -19.78 40.40 2.73
CA ALA A 2 -19.32 39.05 3.14
C ALA A 2 -20.09 37.88 2.49
N CYS A 3 -21.42 37.97 2.30
CA CYS A 3 -22.20 36.93 1.60
C CYS A 3 -22.00 36.85 0.08
N MET A 4 -21.38 37.84 -0.58
CA MET A 4 -21.11 37.76 -2.03
C MET A 4 -19.71 37.21 -2.34
N ILE A 5 -18.82 37.16 -1.35
CA ILE A 5 -17.49 36.54 -1.49
C ILE A 5 -17.60 35.00 -1.45
N ASP A 6 -18.60 34.45 -0.74
CA ASP A 6 -18.86 33.00 -0.68
C ASP A 6 -19.36 32.41 -2.02
N SER A 7 -20.14 33.15 -2.80
CA SER A 7 -20.67 32.64 -4.07
C SER A 7 -19.64 32.68 -5.20
N ALA A 8 -18.80 33.72 -5.25
CA ALA A 8 -17.74 33.84 -6.25
C ALA A 8 -16.61 32.82 -6.01
N GLY A 9 -16.25 32.55 -4.75
CA GLY A 9 -15.28 31.52 -4.38
C GLY A 9 -15.76 30.11 -4.76
N GLY A 10 -17.04 29.81 -4.54
CA GLY A 10 -17.63 28.52 -4.93
C GLY A 10 -17.64 28.29 -6.45
N VAL A 11 -17.95 29.31 -7.25
CA VAL A 11 -17.95 29.20 -8.72
C VAL A 11 -16.52 29.01 -9.26
N LEU A 12 -15.53 29.77 -8.76
CA LEU A 12 -14.13 29.61 -9.17
C LEU A 12 -13.57 28.24 -8.76
N ALA A 13 -13.89 27.76 -7.56
CA ALA A 13 -13.50 26.41 -7.11
C ALA A 13 -14.15 25.32 -7.97
N LEU A 14 -15.43 25.47 -8.33
CA LEU A 14 -16.13 24.54 -9.21
C LEU A 14 -15.55 24.55 -10.63
N VAL A 15 -15.24 25.72 -11.19
CA VAL A 15 -14.58 25.84 -12.51
C VAL A 15 -13.19 25.23 -12.48
N ALA A 16 -12.41 25.46 -11.42
CA ALA A 16 -11.09 24.84 -11.24
C ALA A 16 -11.20 23.32 -11.10
N LEU A 17 -12.16 22.81 -10.33
CA LEU A 17 -12.46 21.38 -10.22
C LEU A 17 -12.86 20.80 -11.58
N LEU A 18 -13.84 21.40 -12.28
CA LEU A 18 -14.27 20.93 -13.59
C LEU A 18 -13.14 20.98 -14.63
N TRP A 19 -12.24 21.95 -14.54
CA TRP A 19 -11.05 22.04 -15.36
C TRP A 19 -10.04 20.93 -15.03
N LEU A 20 -9.78 20.69 -13.73
CA LEU A 20 -8.94 19.59 -13.24
C LEU A 20 -9.49 18.21 -13.64
N PHE A 21 -10.82 18.05 -13.67
CA PHE A 21 -11.50 16.81 -14.06
C PHE A 21 -11.83 16.72 -15.55
N ARG A 22 -11.52 17.74 -16.37
CA ARG A 22 -11.93 17.81 -17.78
C ARG A 22 -11.47 16.61 -18.60
N ALA A 23 -10.25 16.13 -18.37
CA ALA A 23 -9.72 14.95 -19.07
C ALA A 23 -10.47 13.67 -18.69
N GLU A 24 -10.83 13.52 -17.42
CA GLU A 24 -11.61 12.37 -16.91
C GLU A 24 -13.06 12.42 -17.42
N LEU A 25 -13.67 13.61 -17.43
CA LEU A 25 -15.00 13.84 -18.01
C LEU A 25 -15.05 13.57 -19.51
N ARG A 26 -14.02 13.96 -20.27
CA ARG A 26 -13.93 13.63 -21.70
C ARG A 26 -13.84 12.13 -21.94
N ALA A 27 -13.07 11.41 -21.11
CA ALA A 27 -12.98 9.96 -21.21
C ALA A 27 -14.31 9.25 -20.92
N LEU A 28 -15.20 9.87 -20.14
CA LEU A 28 -16.56 9.39 -19.87
C LEU A 28 -17.55 9.67 -21.01
N LEU A 29 -17.26 10.65 -21.86
CA LEU A 29 -18.14 11.11 -22.94
C LEU A 29 -17.78 10.54 -24.32
N VAL A 30 -16.75 9.71 -24.43
CA VAL A 30 -16.38 9.07 -25.71
C VAL A 30 -17.51 8.12 -26.13
N PRO A 31 -18.09 8.27 -27.34
CA PRO A 31 -19.18 7.41 -27.80
C PRO A 31 -18.74 5.94 -27.79
N ALA A 32 -19.63 5.09 -27.30
CA ALA A 32 -19.35 3.67 -27.18
C ALA A 32 -19.08 3.08 -28.56
N GLY A 33 -17.85 2.61 -28.78
CA GLY A 33 -17.54 1.68 -29.86
C GLY A 33 -18.31 0.37 -29.70
N PRO A 34 -17.93 -0.71 -30.41
CA PRO A 34 -18.56 -2.02 -30.19
C PRO A 34 -18.55 -2.39 -28.70
N ALA A 35 -19.65 -2.97 -28.23
CA ALA A 35 -19.87 -3.26 -26.81
C ALA A 35 -18.64 -3.96 -26.21
N PRO A 36 -17.99 -3.39 -25.17
CA PRO A 36 -16.69 -3.85 -24.69
C PRO A 36 -16.60 -5.35 -24.38
N TRP A 37 -17.70 -5.94 -23.88
CA TRP A 37 -17.79 -7.38 -23.58
C TRP A 37 -17.60 -8.27 -24.82
N ARG A 38 -17.78 -7.75 -26.06
CA ARG A 38 -17.49 -8.52 -27.28
C ARG A 38 -16.01 -8.91 -27.40
N ARG A 39 -15.10 -8.20 -26.74
CA ARG A 39 -13.68 -8.57 -26.69
C ARG A 39 -13.44 -9.93 -26.04
N TRP A 40 -14.39 -10.41 -25.23
CA TRP A 40 -14.34 -11.73 -24.61
C TRP A 40 -14.36 -12.88 -25.62
N GLU A 41 -14.78 -12.62 -26.85
CA GLU A 41 -14.78 -13.60 -27.93
C GLU A 41 -13.41 -14.28 -28.14
N ARG A 42 -12.31 -13.59 -27.83
CA ARG A 42 -10.94 -14.13 -27.91
C ARG A 42 -10.64 -15.27 -26.95
N HIS A 43 -11.42 -15.38 -25.87
CA HIS A 43 -11.25 -16.41 -24.84
C HIS A 43 -12.03 -17.67 -25.16
N PHE A 44 -13.07 -17.60 -25.99
CA PHE A 44 -13.84 -18.77 -26.40
C PHE A 44 -13.08 -19.57 -27.46
N ARG A 45 -12.83 -20.85 -27.16
CA ARG A 45 -12.12 -21.79 -28.04
C ARG A 45 -12.86 -23.14 -28.06
N PRO A 46 -12.71 -23.93 -29.14
CA PRO A 46 -13.25 -25.27 -29.20
C PRO A 46 -12.82 -26.13 -28.00
N GLY A 47 -13.78 -26.76 -27.34
CA GLY A 47 -13.53 -27.66 -26.21
C GLY A 47 -13.43 -26.98 -24.83
N CYS A 48 -13.39 -25.65 -24.75
CA CYS A 48 -13.42 -24.96 -23.47
C CYS A 48 -14.81 -25.06 -22.80
N ARG A 49 -14.82 -25.17 -21.48
CA ARG A 49 -16.03 -25.15 -20.66
C ARG A 49 -16.23 -23.77 -20.05
N ALA A 50 -17.38 -23.16 -20.31
CA ALA A 50 -17.75 -21.86 -19.80
C ALA A 50 -18.92 -21.98 -18.80
N LEU A 51 -18.76 -21.42 -17.60
CA LEU A 51 -19.83 -21.22 -16.63
C LEU A 51 -20.37 -19.80 -16.76
N LEU A 52 -21.66 -19.65 -17.05
CA LEU A 52 -22.33 -18.35 -17.13
C LEU A 52 -23.27 -18.16 -15.93
N LEU A 53 -23.01 -17.11 -15.16
CA LEU A 53 -23.78 -16.69 -14.00
C LEU A 53 -24.43 -15.34 -14.29
N GLY A 54 -25.76 -15.32 -14.32
CA GLY A 54 -26.54 -14.11 -14.58
C GLY A 54 -27.99 -14.33 -14.20
N ARG A 55 -28.72 -13.24 -13.92
CA ARG A 55 -30.14 -13.32 -13.58
C ARG A 55 -30.97 -13.61 -14.83
N GLY A 56 -31.39 -14.85 -14.98
CA GLY A 56 -32.25 -15.31 -16.08
C GLY A 56 -31.51 -15.52 -17.41
N ALA A 57 -32.05 -16.41 -18.25
CA ALA A 57 -31.46 -16.81 -19.54
C ALA A 57 -31.83 -15.89 -20.73
N ALA A 58 -32.43 -14.72 -20.47
CA ALA A 58 -32.87 -13.79 -21.52
C ALA A 58 -31.89 -12.61 -21.70
N GLY A 59 -31.91 -11.97 -22.87
CA GLY A 59 -31.12 -10.77 -23.13
C GLY A 59 -29.61 -11.04 -23.25
N LEU A 60 -28.80 -10.28 -22.50
CA LEU A 60 -27.34 -10.30 -22.61
C LEU A 60 -26.72 -11.68 -22.27
N PRO A 61 -27.10 -12.37 -21.17
CA PRO A 61 -26.69 -13.75 -20.91
C PRO A 61 -26.82 -14.67 -22.12
N ARG A 62 -27.97 -14.62 -22.81
CA ARG A 62 -28.21 -15.42 -24.02
C ARG A 62 -27.29 -15.05 -25.17
N SER A 63 -27.04 -13.75 -25.37
CA SER A 63 -26.14 -13.26 -26.41
C SER A 63 -24.70 -13.69 -26.18
N VAL A 64 -24.23 -13.65 -24.93
CA VAL A 64 -22.88 -14.11 -24.55
C VAL A 64 -22.76 -15.63 -24.70
N ALA A 65 -23.77 -16.39 -24.28
CA ALA A 65 -23.79 -17.84 -24.47
C ALA A 65 -23.76 -18.24 -25.96
N LYS A 66 -24.61 -17.64 -26.78
CA LYS A 66 -24.61 -17.86 -28.24
C LYS A 66 -23.26 -17.54 -28.87
N LEU A 67 -22.62 -16.45 -28.41
CA LEU A 67 -21.28 -16.08 -28.88
C LEU A 67 -20.23 -17.14 -28.52
N ALA A 68 -20.27 -17.66 -27.28
CA ALA A 68 -19.36 -18.70 -26.82
C ALA A 68 -19.58 -20.03 -27.55
N GLU A 69 -20.84 -20.46 -27.71
CA GLU A 69 -21.23 -21.65 -28.47
C GLU A 69 -20.81 -21.56 -29.94
N ALA A 70 -20.99 -20.40 -30.57
CA ALA A 70 -20.55 -20.15 -31.95
C ALA A 70 -19.02 -20.27 -32.14
N ARG A 71 -18.24 -20.14 -31.06
CA ARG A 71 -16.79 -20.35 -31.03
C ARG A 71 -16.38 -21.75 -30.54
N GLY A 72 -17.34 -22.66 -30.36
CA GLY A 72 -17.12 -24.05 -29.98
C GLY A 72 -16.93 -24.30 -28.48
N ALA A 73 -17.25 -23.34 -27.62
CA ALA A 73 -17.23 -23.53 -26.17
C ALA A 73 -18.54 -24.19 -25.68
N SER A 74 -18.45 -25.06 -24.68
CA SER A 74 -19.61 -25.64 -23.99
C SER A 74 -20.05 -24.71 -22.86
N VAL A 75 -21.26 -24.18 -22.92
CA VAL A 75 -21.78 -23.24 -21.92
C VAL A 75 -22.71 -23.93 -20.91
N VAL A 76 -22.45 -23.72 -19.63
CA VAL A 76 -23.31 -24.15 -18.52
C VAL A 76 -23.90 -22.91 -17.86
N PHE A 77 -25.22 -22.84 -17.79
CA PHE A 77 -25.90 -21.80 -17.02
C PHE A 77 -26.06 -22.26 -15.57
N SER A 78 -25.81 -21.37 -14.63
CA SER A 78 -26.07 -21.62 -13.22
C SER A 78 -26.59 -20.36 -12.54
N GLU A 79 -27.47 -20.56 -11.56
CA GLU A 79 -27.88 -19.48 -10.67
C GLU A 79 -26.79 -19.23 -9.62
N PRO A 80 -26.54 -17.98 -9.18
CA PRO A 80 -25.53 -17.67 -8.17
C PRO A 80 -25.60 -18.53 -6.91
N ALA A 81 -26.80 -18.90 -6.47
CA ALA A 81 -27.02 -19.74 -5.29
C ALA A 81 -26.58 -21.21 -5.46
N ALA A 82 -26.39 -21.68 -6.70
CA ALA A 82 -26.06 -23.06 -7.02
C ALA A 82 -24.56 -23.31 -7.25
N LEU A 83 -23.69 -22.32 -6.97
CA LEU A 83 -22.23 -22.41 -7.16
C LEU A 83 -21.51 -23.40 -6.23
N GLY A 84 -22.20 -24.09 -5.31
CA GLY A 84 -21.64 -25.15 -4.47
C GLY A 84 -20.95 -26.25 -5.29
N GLN A 85 -20.06 -27.06 -4.69
CA GLN A 85 -19.24 -28.19 -5.21
C GLN A 85 -18.96 -28.39 -6.73
N ALA A 86 -19.17 -27.41 -7.61
CA ALA A 86 -19.11 -27.56 -9.05
C ALA A 86 -17.67 -27.78 -9.54
N ALA A 87 -17.53 -28.43 -10.70
CA ALA A 87 -16.23 -28.55 -11.35
C ALA A 87 -15.59 -27.18 -11.62
N CYS A 88 -14.27 -27.15 -11.83
CA CYS A 88 -13.62 -25.96 -12.39
C CYS A 88 -13.95 -25.81 -13.88
N PHE A 89 -13.91 -24.57 -14.37
CA PHE A 89 -14.21 -24.17 -15.73
C PHE A 89 -13.05 -23.34 -16.31
N ASP A 90 -12.80 -23.47 -17.61
CA ASP A 90 -11.80 -22.65 -18.30
C ASP A 90 -12.20 -21.16 -18.30
N ILE A 91 -13.51 -20.92 -18.33
CA ILE A 91 -14.09 -19.58 -18.38
C ILE A 91 -15.25 -19.50 -17.37
N VAL A 92 -15.23 -18.50 -16.51
CA VAL A 92 -16.38 -18.15 -15.65
C VAL A 92 -16.84 -16.75 -16.02
N ILE A 93 -18.14 -16.54 -16.18
CA ILE A 93 -18.70 -15.27 -16.64
C ILE A 93 -19.73 -14.77 -15.63
N LEU A 94 -19.53 -13.56 -15.11
CA LEU A 94 -20.44 -12.85 -14.19
C LEU A 94 -21.11 -11.69 -14.93
N LEU A 95 -22.42 -11.74 -15.10
CA LEU A 95 -23.19 -10.72 -15.81
C LEU A 95 -24.20 -10.02 -14.89
N GLY A 96 -23.80 -8.89 -14.31
CA GLY A 96 -24.64 -8.03 -13.46
C GLY A 96 -25.12 -8.69 -12.17
N CYS A 97 -24.53 -9.83 -11.79
CA CYS A 97 -24.96 -10.60 -10.61
C CYS A 97 -24.50 -9.97 -9.29
N LEU A 98 -23.53 -9.05 -9.33
CA LEU A 98 -23.00 -8.36 -8.15
C LEU A 98 -23.73 -7.05 -7.84
N ASP A 99 -24.41 -6.46 -8.84
CA ASP A 99 -24.87 -5.05 -8.80
C ASP A 99 -25.88 -4.77 -7.67
N ASP A 100 -26.71 -5.75 -7.32
CA ASP A 100 -27.78 -5.61 -6.32
C ASP A 100 -27.49 -6.33 -4.99
N LEU A 101 -26.29 -6.92 -4.84
CA LEU A 101 -25.93 -7.65 -3.64
C LEU A 101 -25.28 -6.72 -2.61
N PRO A 102 -25.58 -6.89 -1.30
CA PRO A 102 -24.78 -6.29 -0.24
C PRO A 102 -23.29 -6.64 -0.39
N ALA A 103 -22.39 -5.73 0.03
CA ALA A 103 -20.95 -5.92 -0.12
C ALA A 103 -20.42 -7.30 0.35
N PRO A 104 -20.84 -7.82 1.53
CA PRO A 104 -20.38 -9.14 1.98
C PRO A 104 -20.83 -10.28 1.06
N ASP A 105 -22.05 -10.22 0.56
CA ASP A 105 -22.62 -11.25 -0.33
C ASP A 105 -22.00 -11.17 -1.73
N ALA A 106 -21.81 -9.96 -2.25
CA ALA A 106 -21.12 -9.72 -3.51
C ALA A 106 -19.68 -10.22 -3.45
N ARG A 107 -18.98 -9.96 -2.33
CA ARG A 107 -17.63 -10.47 -2.06
C ARG A 107 -17.61 -11.99 -2.00
N SER A 108 -18.54 -12.60 -1.27
CA SER A 108 -18.65 -14.07 -1.16
C SER A 108 -18.89 -14.71 -2.54
N LEU A 109 -19.83 -14.17 -3.33
CA LEU A 109 -20.11 -14.65 -4.68
C LEU A 109 -18.89 -14.49 -5.61
N MET A 110 -18.19 -13.35 -5.53
CA MET A 110 -16.96 -13.12 -6.29
C MET A 110 -15.89 -14.17 -5.95
N GLN A 111 -15.66 -14.45 -4.67
CA GLN A 111 -14.69 -15.45 -4.22
C GLN A 111 -15.07 -16.87 -4.67
N GLN A 112 -16.35 -17.23 -4.60
CA GLN A 112 -16.85 -18.52 -5.09
C GLN A 112 -16.67 -18.65 -6.61
N ALA A 113 -16.96 -17.60 -7.38
CA ALA A 113 -16.75 -17.58 -8.82
C ALA A 113 -15.26 -17.73 -9.18
N CYS A 114 -14.38 -17.03 -8.45
CA CYS A 114 -12.93 -17.16 -8.59
C CYS A 114 -12.49 -18.62 -8.34
N ALA A 115 -12.98 -19.27 -7.29
CA ALA A 115 -12.64 -20.66 -6.97
C ALA A 115 -13.03 -21.67 -8.08
N ARG A 116 -13.98 -21.31 -8.96
CA ARG A 116 -14.40 -22.15 -10.10
C ARG A 116 -13.57 -21.95 -11.36
N VAL A 117 -12.65 -20.98 -11.41
CA VAL A 117 -11.78 -20.79 -12.57
C VAL A 117 -10.64 -21.81 -12.52
N ALA A 118 -10.44 -22.59 -13.58
CA ALA A 118 -9.31 -23.51 -13.69
C ALA A 118 -7.96 -22.75 -13.71
N PRO A 119 -6.83 -23.35 -13.28
CA PRO A 119 -5.51 -22.74 -13.43
C PRO A 119 -5.24 -22.31 -14.88
N GLY A 120 -4.86 -21.05 -15.10
CA GLY A 120 -4.71 -20.46 -16.44
C GLY A 120 -6.01 -19.98 -17.11
N GLY A 121 -7.17 -20.34 -16.55
CA GLY A 121 -8.49 -19.91 -17.00
C GLY A 121 -8.81 -18.44 -16.72
N VAL A 122 -9.97 -17.99 -17.17
CA VAL A 122 -10.38 -16.57 -17.07
C VAL A 122 -11.76 -16.39 -16.41
N LEU A 123 -11.86 -15.37 -15.57
CA LEU A 123 -13.11 -14.83 -15.06
C LEU A 123 -13.43 -13.53 -15.81
N LEU A 124 -14.60 -13.48 -16.42
CA LEU A 124 -15.11 -12.37 -17.22
C LEU A 124 -16.26 -11.71 -16.47
N LEU A 125 -16.04 -10.50 -15.98
CA LEU A 125 -17.01 -9.78 -15.17
C LEU A 125 -17.55 -8.59 -15.93
N ARG A 126 -18.87 -8.48 -15.99
CA ARG A 126 -19.57 -7.24 -16.35
C ARG A 126 -20.44 -6.85 -15.17
N GLY A 127 -20.16 -5.71 -14.56
CA GLY A 127 -20.89 -5.24 -13.38
C GLY A 127 -20.85 -3.73 -13.25
N GLY A 128 -21.39 -3.24 -12.14
CA GLY A 128 -21.29 -1.84 -11.74
C GLY A 128 -19.83 -1.40 -11.73
N ALA A 129 -19.52 -0.33 -12.47
CA ALA A 129 -18.22 0.31 -12.37
C ALA A 129 -18.10 0.92 -10.97
N ALA A 130 -16.91 0.84 -10.39
CA ALA A 130 -16.52 1.71 -9.27
C ALA A 130 -16.38 3.15 -9.80
N ALA A 131 -17.48 3.72 -10.26
CA ALA A 131 -17.55 5.02 -10.87
C ALA A 131 -17.33 6.10 -9.78
N PRO A 132 -16.95 7.33 -10.18
CA PRO A 132 -16.85 8.48 -9.29
C PRO A 132 -18.18 8.87 -8.61
N GLY A 133 -19.25 8.07 -8.68
CA GLY A 133 -20.56 8.37 -8.13
C GLY A 133 -20.50 8.78 -6.65
N GLY A 134 -19.61 8.19 -5.86
CA GLY A 134 -19.36 8.63 -4.48
C GLY A 134 -18.81 10.07 -4.39
N VAL A 135 -17.99 10.49 -5.34
CA VAL A 135 -17.27 11.77 -5.33
C VAL A 135 -18.06 12.85 -6.03
N LEU A 136 -18.74 12.53 -7.13
CA LEU A 136 -19.74 13.41 -7.71
C LEU A 136 -20.88 13.62 -6.70
N SER A 137 -21.36 12.56 -6.03
CA SER A 137 -22.37 12.73 -4.99
C SER A 137 -21.86 13.55 -3.80
N TRP A 138 -20.61 13.37 -3.37
CA TRP A 138 -20.00 14.12 -2.28
C TRP A 138 -19.77 15.59 -2.65
N LEU A 139 -19.14 15.86 -3.80
CA LEU A 139 -18.96 17.20 -4.34
C LEU A 139 -20.31 17.91 -4.57
N LEU A 140 -21.33 17.19 -5.07
CA LEU A 140 -22.67 17.75 -5.28
C LEU A 140 -23.47 17.89 -3.97
N ARG A 141 -23.11 17.16 -2.91
CA ARG A 141 -23.75 17.23 -1.59
C ARG A 141 -23.31 18.47 -0.81
N ASP A 142 -22.04 18.85 -0.94
CA ASP A 142 -21.43 19.93 -0.15
C ASP A 142 -21.23 21.23 -0.96
N ALA A 143 -21.10 21.18 -2.29
CA ALA A 143 -20.86 22.38 -3.12
C ALA A 143 -22.12 22.98 -3.77
N LEU A 144 -23.27 22.30 -3.75
CA LEU A 144 -24.52 22.81 -4.32
C LEU A 144 -25.51 23.20 -3.23
N ALA A 145 -26.23 24.31 -3.44
CA ALA A 145 -27.28 24.78 -2.54
C ALA A 145 -28.21 23.61 -2.14
N ALA A 146 -28.58 23.57 -0.85
CA ALA A 146 -29.36 22.51 -0.20
C ALA A 146 -30.46 21.82 -1.05
N PRO A 147 -31.27 22.51 -1.88
CA PRO A 147 -32.27 21.85 -2.72
C PRO A 147 -31.71 20.92 -3.81
N VAL A 148 -30.60 21.27 -4.48
CA VAL A 148 -30.02 20.42 -5.54
C VAL A 148 -29.32 19.20 -4.92
N ALA A 149 -28.63 19.40 -3.79
CA ALA A 149 -28.07 18.32 -2.99
C ALA A 149 -29.15 17.36 -2.47
N ARG A 150 -30.36 17.84 -2.15
CA ARG A 150 -31.50 17.01 -1.72
C ARG A 150 -32.09 16.23 -2.90
N PHE A 151 -32.32 16.88 -4.04
CA PHE A 151 -32.81 16.23 -5.26
C PHE A 151 -31.85 15.13 -5.73
N LEU A 152 -30.55 15.41 -5.79
CA LEU A 152 -29.55 14.43 -6.18
C LEU A 152 -29.42 13.30 -5.17
N ARG A 153 -29.52 13.59 -3.86
CA ARG A 153 -29.55 12.56 -2.81
C ARG A 153 -30.76 11.65 -2.95
N ASP A 154 -31.93 12.21 -3.25
CA ASP A 154 -33.14 11.42 -3.45
C ASP A 154 -33.12 10.66 -4.77
N ALA A 155 -32.50 11.20 -5.82
CA ALA A 155 -32.23 10.49 -7.08
C ALA A 155 -31.21 9.37 -6.90
N LEU A 156 -30.13 9.59 -6.14
CA LEU A 156 -29.11 8.59 -5.82
C LEU A 156 -29.64 7.50 -4.89
N LYS A 157 -30.51 7.85 -3.91
CA LYS A 157 -31.23 6.87 -3.07
C LYS A 157 -32.23 6.04 -3.87
N ARG A 158 -32.72 6.56 -5.00
CA ARG A 158 -33.62 5.87 -5.93
C ARG A 158 -32.88 5.03 -6.96
N LEU A 159 -31.55 5.10 -7.03
CA LEU A 159 -30.78 4.09 -7.76
C LEU A 159 -30.84 2.80 -6.94
N PRO A 160 -31.44 1.72 -7.46
CA PRO A 160 -31.37 0.42 -6.81
C PRO A 160 -29.90 -0.04 -6.76
N GLY A 161 -29.46 -0.50 -5.60
CA GLY A 161 -28.06 -0.90 -5.35
C GLY A 161 -27.28 0.17 -4.58
N GLY A 162 -26.50 -0.26 -3.58
CA GLY A 162 -25.59 0.63 -2.83
C GLY A 162 -24.50 1.24 -3.72
N LEU A 163 -23.54 1.94 -3.11
CA LEU A 163 -22.34 2.38 -3.85
C LEU A 163 -21.68 1.15 -4.50
N ALA A 164 -21.56 1.17 -5.83
CA ALA A 164 -20.95 0.09 -6.59
C ALA A 164 -19.57 -0.25 -6.01
N HIS A 165 -19.37 -1.51 -5.68
CA HIS A 165 -18.11 -2.01 -5.16
C HIS A 165 -17.13 -2.27 -6.31
N ASP A 166 -15.83 -1.96 -6.13
CA ASP A 166 -14.82 -2.41 -7.09
C ASP A 166 -14.57 -3.91 -6.86
N ALA A 167 -15.38 -4.76 -7.48
CA ALA A 167 -15.35 -6.21 -7.26
C ALA A 167 -13.98 -6.85 -7.53
N ALA A 168 -13.18 -6.21 -8.38
CA ALA A 168 -11.82 -6.65 -8.67
C ALA A 168 -10.85 -6.45 -7.48
N GLN A 169 -11.20 -5.65 -6.47
CA GLN A 169 -10.45 -5.63 -5.19
C GLN A 169 -10.62 -6.92 -4.39
N TRP A 170 -11.66 -7.72 -4.68
CA TRP A 170 -11.94 -8.96 -3.98
C TRP A 170 -11.35 -10.21 -4.65
N VAL A 171 -10.64 -10.04 -5.77
CA VAL A 171 -9.97 -11.17 -6.42
C VAL A 171 -8.90 -11.74 -5.47
N PRO A 172 -8.80 -13.07 -5.34
CA PRO A 172 -7.74 -13.70 -4.55
C PRO A 172 -6.34 -13.41 -5.13
N ALA A 173 -5.30 -13.66 -4.34
CA ALA A 173 -3.91 -13.39 -4.72
C ALA A 173 -3.40 -14.27 -5.89
N ASP A 174 -4.02 -15.42 -6.16
CA ASP A 174 -3.72 -16.27 -7.32
C ASP A 174 -4.43 -15.80 -8.60
N MET A 175 -5.08 -14.64 -8.57
CA MET A 175 -5.76 -14.03 -9.71
C MET A 175 -5.21 -12.65 -10.05
N ARG A 176 -5.20 -12.35 -11.35
CA ARG A 176 -4.67 -11.10 -11.90
C ARG A 176 -5.69 -10.44 -12.81
N VAL A 177 -5.97 -9.16 -12.58
CA VAL A 177 -6.79 -8.36 -13.51
C VAL A 177 -5.94 -8.01 -14.73
N GLU A 178 -6.32 -8.50 -15.91
CA GLU A 178 -5.54 -8.29 -17.15
C GLU A 178 -6.04 -7.09 -17.96
N ALA A 179 -7.34 -6.82 -17.93
CA ALA A 179 -7.93 -5.74 -18.69
C ALA A 179 -9.18 -5.19 -18.02
N ARG A 180 -9.40 -3.89 -18.20
CA ARG A 180 -10.65 -3.21 -17.84
C ARG A 180 -11.10 -2.29 -18.96
N ALA A 181 -12.39 -2.30 -19.26
CA ALA A 181 -12.99 -1.41 -20.24
C ALA A 181 -14.29 -0.80 -19.69
N PRO A 182 -14.51 0.52 -19.83
CA PRO A 182 -15.76 1.14 -19.43
C PRO A 182 -16.87 0.72 -20.40
N GLU A 183 -18.05 0.42 -19.87
CA GLU A 183 -19.27 0.16 -20.64
C GLU A 183 -20.34 1.18 -20.25
N GLY A 184 -20.17 2.41 -20.75
CA GLY A 184 -20.97 3.57 -20.33
C GLY A 184 -20.46 4.17 -19.01
N LEU A 185 -21.36 4.88 -18.30
CA LEU A 185 -21.01 5.64 -17.09
C LEU A 185 -20.96 4.80 -15.82
N LEU A 186 -21.79 3.75 -15.75
CA LEU A 186 -22.06 3.01 -14.52
C LEU A 186 -21.64 1.55 -14.58
N ARG A 187 -21.12 1.07 -15.72
CA ARG A 187 -20.71 -0.32 -15.89
C ARG A 187 -19.30 -0.41 -16.42
N GLU A 188 -18.63 -1.47 -16.05
CA GLU A 188 -17.34 -1.86 -16.61
C GLU A 188 -17.32 -3.35 -16.93
N VAL A 189 -16.39 -3.68 -17.82
CA VAL A 189 -16.05 -5.03 -18.22
C VAL A 189 -14.63 -5.28 -17.72
N VAL A 190 -14.46 -6.34 -16.93
CA VAL A 190 -13.20 -6.73 -16.30
C VAL A 190 -12.83 -8.13 -16.76
N GLU A 191 -11.59 -8.31 -17.14
CA GLU A 191 -10.99 -9.62 -17.44
C GLU A 191 -9.98 -9.97 -16.36
N ILE A 192 -10.17 -11.14 -15.73
CA ILE A 192 -9.36 -11.61 -14.61
C ILE A 192 -8.83 -12.99 -14.99
N ARG A 193 -7.53 -13.22 -14.89
CA ARG A 193 -6.90 -14.53 -15.14
C ARG A 193 -6.51 -15.19 -13.84
N ARG A 194 -6.77 -16.48 -13.73
CA ARG A 194 -6.17 -17.31 -12.67
C ARG A 194 -4.76 -17.70 -13.08
N LEU A 195 -3.78 -17.42 -12.23
CA LEU A 195 -2.39 -17.76 -12.48
C LEU A 195 -2.20 -19.28 -12.40
N ALA A 196 -1.32 -19.82 -13.24
CA ALA A 196 -1.02 -21.26 -13.23
C ALA A 196 -0.24 -21.69 -11.97
N ARG A 197 0.51 -20.75 -11.37
CA ARG A 197 1.24 -20.91 -10.12
C ARG A 197 0.95 -19.73 -9.20
N ALA A 198 0.90 -19.98 -7.90
CA ALA A 198 0.73 -18.92 -6.92
C ALA A 198 1.95 -17.95 -6.98
N PRO A 199 1.74 -16.63 -6.91
CA PRO A 199 2.83 -15.67 -6.91
C PRO A 199 3.83 -15.84 -5.76
N SER A 200 3.40 -16.44 -4.65
CA SER A 200 4.15 -16.48 -3.39
C SER A 200 5.54 -17.10 -3.54
N GLU A 201 5.68 -18.25 -4.19
CA GLU A 201 6.98 -18.92 -4.34
C GLU A 201 7.99 -18.08 -5.15
N VAL A 202 7.52 -17.51 -6.27
CA VAL A 202 8.35 -16.68 -7.14
C VAL A 202 8.73 -15.37 -6.45
N VAL A 203 7.77 -14.75 -5.76
CA VAL A 203 7.98 -13.52 -4.97
C VAL A 203 9.00 -13.76 -3.86
N GLU A 204 8.87 -14.83 -3.07
CA GLU A 204 9.83 -15.12 -2.00
C GLU A 204 11.23 -15.42 -2.53
N ARG A 205 11.34 -16.16 -3.63
CA ARG A 205 12.63 -16.41 -4.29
C ARG A 205 13.28 -15.09 -4.72
N LEU A 206 12.57 -14.27 -5.48
CA LEU A 206 13.09 -12.97 -5.96
C LEU A 206 13.43 -12.03 -4.80
N ARG A 207 12.63 -12.03 -3.74
CA ARG A 207 12.89 -11.26 -2.51
C ARG A 207 14.20 -11.66 -1.84
N ARG A 208 14.48 -12.96 -1.73
CA ARG A 208 15.75 -13.46 -1.17
C ARG A 208 16.95 -13.09 -2.04
N LEU A 209 16.80 -13.19 -3.35
CA LEU A 209 17.91 -12.91 -4.28
C LEU A 209 18.18 -11.41 -4.44
N HIS A 210 17.13 -10.59 -4.46
CA HIS A 210 17.18 -9.20 -4.94
C HIS A 210 16.61 -8.16 -3.98
N GLY A 211 15.93 -8.55 -2.90
CA GLY A 211 15.29 -7.65 -1.93
C GLY A 211 16.29 -6.98 -1.01
N ASN A 212 16.97 -5.94 -1.49
CA ASN A 212 18.10 -5.29 -0.81
C ASN A 212 17.76 -4.05 0.01
N THR A 213 16.48 -3.88 0.32
CA THR A 213 16.02 -2.78 1.15
C THR A 213 15.37 -3.32 2.41
N SER A 214 15.52 -2.60 3.52
CA SER A 214 14.91 -2.94 4.81
C SER A 214 13.39 -3.13 4.76
N MET A 215 12.74 -2.52 3.78
CA MET A 215 11.31 -2.58 3.56
C MET A 215 10.91 -3.69 2.57
N ALA A 216 11.85 -4.43 1.97
CA ALA A 216 11.55 -5.50 1.02
C ALA A 216 10.67 -6.60 1.66
N PHE A 217 10.83 -6.87 2.97
CA PHE A 217 9.98 -7.85 3.66
C PHE A 217 8.52 -7.37 3.84
N CYS A 218 8.24 -6.07 3.77
CA CYS A 218 6.84 -5.60 3.70
C CYS A 218 6.08 -6.18 2.50
N THR A 219 6.82 -6.65 1.48
CA THR A 219 6.28 -7.30 0.29
C THR A 219 6.33 -8.83 0.35
N SER A 220 6.69 -9.42 1.49
CA SER A 220 6.72 -10.87 1.65
C SER A 220 5.29 -11.43 1.71
N SER A 221 5.05 -12.43 0.88
CA SER A 221 3.84 -13.25 0.89
C SER A 221 3.79 -14.20 2.10
N ALA A 222 4.94 -14.49 2.70
CA ALA A 222 5.09 -15.36 3.86
C ALA A 222 4.98 -14.64 5.21
N ALA A 223 4.78 -13.31 5.22
CA ALA A 223 4.85 -12.51 6.44
C ALA A 223 3.76 -12.78 7.49
N ASN A 224 2.78 -13.67 7.23
CA ASN A 224 1.72 -14.09 8.15
C ASN A 224 1.22 -12.97 9.09
N ARG A 225 0.78 -11.84 8.50
CA ARG A 225 0.55 -10.61 9.25
C ARG A 225 -0.82 -10.61 9.96
N ILE A 226 -0.92 -10.00 11.14
CA ILE A 226 -2.21 -9.81 11.83
C ILE A 226 -3.15 -8.96 10.97
N GLY A 227 -4.39 -9.43 10.77
CA GLY A 227 -5.46 -8.64 10.15
C GLY A 227 -5.50 -8.66 8.62
N VAL A 228 -6.06 -7.59 8.05
CA VAL A 228 -6.61 -7.56 6.66
C VAL A 228 -5.54 -7.37 5.57
N SER A 229 -4.29 -7.06 5.95
CA SER A 229 -3.27 -6.58 5.01
C SER A 229 -2.82 -7.58 3.92
N PRO A 230 -2.65 -8.89 4.19
CA PRO A 230 -2.18 -9.83 3.15
C PRO A 230 -3.16 -9.96 1.98
N GLU A 231 -4.47 -9.91 2.25
CA GLU A 231 -5.52 -10.04 1.23
C GLU A 231 -5.57 -8.84 0.28
N GLN A 232 -4.98 -7.71 0.65
CA GLN A 232 -4.98 -6.48 -0.14
C GLN A 232 -3.70 -6.31 -0.98
N LEU A 233 -2.62 -6.97 -0.58
CA LEU A 233 -1.36 -6.93 -1.30
C LEU A 233 -1.47 -7.70 -2.61
N ARG A 234 -1.04 -7.07 -3.70
CA ARG A 234 -1.01 -7.65 -5.05
C ARG A 234 0.41 -7.60 -5.59
N TYR A 235 0.70 -8.49 -6.52
CA TYR A 235 2.01 -8.62 -7.13
C TYR A 235 1.88 -8.60 -8.64
N HIS A 236 2.69 -7.75 -9.27
CA HIS A 236 3.00 -7.83 -10.69
C HIS A 236 4.32 -8.57 -10.83
N VAL A 237 4.33 -9.73 -11.46
CA VAL A 237 5.57 -10.47 -11.76
C VAL A 237 5.95 -10.21 -13.21
N ALA A 238 7.14 -9.67 -13.42
CA ALA A 238 7.70 -9.44 -14.75
C ALA A 238 8.39 -10.72 -15.23
N GLU A 239 8.03 -11.15 -16.45
CA GLU A 239 8.65 -12.28 -17.13
C GLU A 239 9.78 -11.78 -18.05
N GLY A 240 10.85 -12.56 -18.12
CA GLY A 240 11.98 -12.33 -19.02
C GLY A 240 11.71 -12.79 -20.45
N VAL A 241 12.81 -12.92 -21.22
CA VAL A 241 12.74 -13.38 -22.63
C VAL A 241 12.27 -14.85 -22.71
N VAL A 242 12.63 -15.65 -21.72
CA VAL A 242 12.21 -17.05 -21.62
C VAL A 242 10.85 -17.10 -20.89
N PRO A 243 9.78 -17.63 -21.52
CA PRO A 243 8.48 -17.74 -20.88
C PRO A 243 8.55 -18.51 -19.55
N GLY A 244 7.95 -17.94 -18.50
CA GLY A 244 7.97 -18.49 -17.15
C GLY A 244 9.21 -18.19 -16.32
N ASP A 245 10.23 -17.53 -16.90
CA ASP A 245 11.37 -17.01 -16.14
C ASP A 245 11.02 -15.63 -15.56
N ALA A 246 10.83 -15.56 -14.25
CA ALA A 246 10.48 -14.32 -13.57
C ALA A 246 11.75 -13.54 -13.23
N ILE A 247 11.90 -12.36 -13.81
CA ILE A 247 13.07 -11.48 -13.65
C ILE A 247 12.88 -10.44 -12.54
N GLY A 248 11.64 -10.22 -12.11
CA GLY A 248 11.33 -9.20 -11.11
C GLY A 248 9.88 -9.18 -10.68
N TYR A 249 9.58 -8.48 -9.59
CA TYR A 249 8.21 -8.16 -9.22
C TYR A 249 8.03 -6.75 -8.64
N VAL A 250 6.79 -6.28 -8.70
CA VAL A 250 6.31 -5.05 -8.06
C VAL A 250 5.15 -5.40 -7.14
N ALA A 251 5.28 -5.11 -5.85
CA ALA A 251 4.18 -5.25 -4.90
C ALA A 251 3.39 -3.95 -4.81
N PHE A 252 2.05 -4.03 -4.80
CA PHE A 252 1.20 -2.84 -4.78
C PHE A 252 -0.14 -3.09 -4.08
N LEU A 253 -0.78 -1.99 -3.68
CA LEU A 253 -2.17 -1.96 -3.22
C LEU A 253 -3.04 -1.27 -4.28
N GLU A 254 -4.24 -1.78 -4.53
CA GLU A 254 -5.20 -1.15 -5.44
C GLU A 254 -6.27 -0.41 -4.65
N GLN A 255 -6.42 0.89 -4.89
CA GLN A 255 -7.38 1.75 -4.19
C GLN A 255 -8.13 2.62 -5.19
N VAL A 256 -9.44 2.79 -5.00
CA VAL A 256 -10.23 3.74 -5.80
C VAL A 256 -10.44 5.01 -4.97
N VAL A 257 -9.87 6.11 -5.42
CA VAL A 257 -9.87 7.39 -4.68
C VAL A 257 -10.23 8.51 -5.62
N LEU A 258 -11.27 9.25 -5.25
CA LEU A 258 -11.80 10.34 -6.08
C LEU A 258 -12.04 9.89 -7.54
N GLY A 259 -12.64 8.71 -7.73
CA GLY A 259 -12.97 8.14 -9.04
C GLY A 259 -11.77 7.64 -9.87
N ALA A 260 -10.54 7.77 -9.37
CA ALA A 260 -9.37 7.20 -10.01
C ALA A 260 -8.93 5.93 -9.30
N ARG A 261 -8.58 4.93 -10.09
CA ARG A 261 -7.93 3.72 -9.60
C ARG A 261 -6.44 3.97 -9.47
N LEU A 262 -5.92 3.79 -8.27
CA LEU A 262 -4.52 3.97 -7.93
C LEU A 262 -3.90 2.60 -7.64
N ARG A 263 -2.71 2.37 -8.19
CA ARG A 263 -1.83 1.28 -7.79
C ARG A 263 -0.71 1.88 -6.95
N LEU A 264 -0.82 1.75 -5.64
CA LEU A 264 0.13 2.26 -4.69
C LEU A 264 1.24 1.24 -4.57
N VAL A 265 2.35 1.47 -5.28
CA VAL A 265 3.51 0.58 -5.24
C VAL A 265 4.15 0.69 -3.87
N ILE A 266 4.34 -0.47 -3.26
CA ILE A 266 4.92 -0.65 -1.94
C ILE A 266 6.41 -0.89 -2.15
N MET A 267 7.23 0.14 -1.90
CA MET A 267 8.69 0.07 -1.95
C MET A 267 9.25 -0.15 -3.36
N ASP A 268 10.51 -0.58 -3.43
CA ASP A 268 11.23 -0.79 -4.68
C ASP A 268 10.74 -2.03 -5.44
N PRO A 269 10.76 -2.01 -6.80
CA PRO A 269 10.73 -3.24 -7.57
C PRO A 269 11.86 -4.17 -7.11
N VAL A 270 11.54 -5.44 -6.93
CA VAL A 270 12.49 -6.46 -6.48
C VAL A 270 12.92 -7.28 -7.69
N CYS A 271 14.14 -7.03 -8.15
CA CYS A 271 14.73 -7.60 -9.35
C CYS A 271 16.25 -7.36 -9.35
N ALA A 272 16.99 -8.04 -10.23
CA ALA A 272 18.38 -7.69 -10.43
C ALA A 272 18.51 -6.25 -10.96
N ALA A 273 19.63 -5.59 -10.69
CA ALA A 273 19.84 -4.19 -11.07
C ALA A 273 19.67 -3.95 -12.59
N ALA A 274 20.03 -4.93 -13.42
CA ALA A 274 19.87 -4.87 -14.87
C ALA A 274 18.41 -4.98 -15.34
N ASP A 275 17.52 -5.54 -14.51
CA ASP A 275 16.13 -5.84 -14.87
C ASP A 275 15.12 -4.82 -14.34
N VAL A 276 15.58 -3.77 -13.63
CA VAL A 276 14.72 -2.73 -13.04
C VAL A 276 13.86 -2.06 -14.10
N GLU A 277 14.46 -1.64 -15.22
CA GLU A 277 13.73 -0.94 -16.27
C GLU A 277 12.69 -1.84 -16.95
N ALA A 278 13.06 -3.10 -17.26
CA ALA A 278 12.16 -4.07 -17.85
C ALA A 278 10.98 -4.40 -16.91
N THR A 279 11.26 -4.57 -15.62
CA THR A 279 10.26 -4.82 -14.57
C THR A 279 9.28 -3.66 -14.46
N LEU A 280 9.77 -2.42 -14.42
CA LEU A 280 8.94 -1.22 -14.39
C LEU A 280 8.09 -1.08 -15.65
N LYS A 281 8.68 -1.22 -16.85
CA LYS A 281 7.94 -1.16 -18.13
C LYS A 281 6.81 -2.17 -18.18
N SER A 282 7.06 -3.40 -17.77
CA SER A 282 6.06 -4.47 -17.68
C SER A 282 4.91 -4.09 -16.74
N PHE A 283 5.22 -3.60 -15.54
CA PHE A 283 4.21 -3.16 -14.57
C PHE A 283 3.39 -1.96 -15.05
N LEU A 284 4.03 -0.99 -15.70
CA LEU A 284 3.35 0.19 -16.26
C LEU A 284 2.42 -0.19 -17.41
N ALA A 285 2.83 -1.12 -18.28
CA ALA A 285 1.99 -1.64 -19.34
C ALA A 285 0.72 -2.32 -18.79
N GLU A 286 0.86 -3.16 -17.77
CA GLU A 286 -0.28 -3.78 -17.09
C GLU A 286 -1.18 -2.72 -16.43
N SER A 287 -0.58 -1.75 -15.73
CA SER A 287 -1.32 -0.65 -15.09
C SER A 287 -2.14 0.13 -16.12
N GLY A 288 -1.59 0.37 -17.31
CA GLY A 288 -2.31 0.96 -18.44
C GLY A 288 -3.49 0.10 -18.92
N ALA A 289 -3.30 -1.22 -19.05
CA ALA A 289 -4.32 -2.16 -19.48
C ALA A 289 -5.53 -2.23 -18.54
N VAL A 290 -5.30 -2.07 -17.23
CA VAL A 290 -6.37 -2.00 -16.21
C VAL A 290 -6.83 -0.56 -15.89
N ARG A 291 -6.27 0.43 -16.59
CA ARG A 291 -6.55 1.87 -16.41
C ARG A 291 -6.30 2.34 -14.97
N ALA A 292 -5.27 1.80 -14.33
CA ALA A 292 -4.83 2.21 -13.00
C ALA A 292 -3.64 3.16 -13.10
N ARG A 293 -3.56 4.12 -12.17
CA ARG A 293 -2.46 5.07 -12.05
C ARG A 293 -1.47 4.59 -11.01
N PRO A 294 -0.24 4.21 -11.41
CA PRO A 294 0.77 3.82 -10.45
C PRO A 294 1.31 5.04 -9.70
N ILE A 295 1.38 4.93 -8.37
CA ILE A 295 2.07 5.87 -7.50
C ILE A 295 3.16 5.09 -6.79
N PHE A 296 4.41 5.47 -7.01
CA PHE A 296 5.54 4.82 -6.37
C PHE A 296 5.78 5.47 -5.02
N SER A 297 5.42 4.75 -3.95
CA SER A 297 5.58 5.25 -2.60
C SER A 297 6.82 4.62 -1.96
N CYS A 298 7.72 5.48 -1.48
CA CYS A 298 8.92 5.09 -0.74
C CYS A 298 9.96 4.29 -1.54
N VAL A 299 10.16 4.61 -2.82
CA VAL A 299 11.23 3.99 -3.62
C VAL A 299 12.60 4.54 -3.25
N GLY A 300 13.64 3.70 -3.29
CA GLY A 300 15.04 4.05 -3.09
C GLY A 300 15.65 4.78 -4.29
N GLU A 301 16.82 5.37 -4.06
CA GLU A 301 17.55 6.19 -5.04
C GLU A 301 17.90 5.42 -6.33
N GLN A 302 18.14 4.11 -6.24
CA GLN A 302 18.49 3.27 -7.39
C GLN A 302 17.37 3.11 -8.43
N VAL A 303 16.12 3.42 -8.06
CA VAL A 303 14.93 3.29 -8.92
C VAL A 303 14.53 4.64 -9.52
N VAL A 304 15.10 5.73 -9.01
CA VAL A 304 14.74 7.09 -9.37
C VAL A 304 15.01 7.37 -10.85
N GLU A 305 16.19 7.05 -11.36
CA GLU A 305 16.53 7.33 -12.75
C GLU A 305 15.74 6.46 -13.75
N PRO A 306 15.57 5.14 -13.53
CA PRO A 306 14.63 4.33 -14.31
C PRO A 306 13.22 4.92 -14.36
N LEU A 307 12.67 5.39 -13.23
CA LEU A 307 11.35 6.01 -13.20
C LEU A 307 11.30 7.33 -14.00
N ARG A 308 12.33 8.17 -13.91
CA ARG A 308 12.41 9.41 -14.70
C ARG A 308 12.46 9.15 -16.20
N SER A 309 13.21 8.13 -16.62
CA SER A 309 13.27 7.71 -18.03
C SER A 309 11.89 7.30 -18.57
N LEU A 310 10.99 6.86 -17.68
CA LEU A 310 9.62 6.47 -17.97
C LEU A 310 8.61 7.61 -17.78
N GLY A 311 9.07 8.84 -17.57
CA GLY A 311 8.24 10.05 -17.49
C GLY A 311 7.70 10.38 -16.10
N PHE A 312 8.22 9.75 -15.04
CA PHE A 312 7.85 10.08 -13.66
C PHE A 312 8.72 11.20 -13.09
N HIS A 313 8.12 12.04 -12.25
CA HIS A 313 8.90 12.90 -11.36
C HIS A 313 9.10 12.23 -10.03
N THR A 314 10.23 12.50 -9.40
CA THR A 314 10.64 11.87 -8.14
C THR A 314 10.92 12.95 -7.12
N THR A 315 10.16 13.01 -6.03
CA THR A 315 10.40 13.96 -4.94
C THR A 315 10.86 13.19 -3.72
N MET A 316 11.93 13.65 -3.06
CA MET A 316 12.40 13.02 -1.82
C MET A 316 11.30 13.08 -0.75
N LEU A 317 10.96 11.93 -0.22
CA LEU A 317 9.94 11.73 0.80
C LEU A 317 10.55 11.74 2.20
N GLY A 318 11.78 11.27 2.37
CA GLY A 318 12.48 11.22 3.65
C GLY A 318 13.72 10.35 3.57
N SER A 319 14.31 10.05 4.72
CA SER A 319 15.52 9.24 4.84
C SER A 319 15.31 8.04 5.75
N GLU A 320 16.13 7.03 5.54
CA GLU A 320 16.23 5.87 6.40
C GLU A 320 17.52 5.90 7.20
N VAL A 321 17.42 5.49 8.46
CA VAL A 321 18.55 5.37 9.40
C VAL A 321 18.64 3.94 9.92
N GLY A 322 19.86 3.50 10.21
CA GLY A 322 20.12 2.19 10.78
C GLY A 322 21.30 2.20 11.75
N ILE A 323 21.41 1.13 12.52
CA ILE A 323 22.56 0.84 13.38
C ILE A 323 23.55 -0.03 12.60
N PRO A 324 24.82 0.36 12.45
CA PRO A 324 25.87 -0.53 11.94
C PRO A 324 26.27 -1.51 13.05
N LEU A 325 25.82 -2.76 12.95
CA LEU A 325 25.86 -3.74 14.04
C LEU A 325 27.29 -4.02 14.53
N ALA A 326 28.26 -4.19 13.64
CA ALA A 326 29.66 -4.48 14.03
C ALA A 326 30.27 -3.40 14.95
N ASN A 327 29.93 -2.13 14.69
CA ASN A 327 30.54 -0.98 15.37
C ASN A 327 29.68 -0.40 16.48
N TYR A 328 28.42 -0.84 16.61
CA TYR A 328 27.52 -0.33 17.60
C TYR A 328 27.96 -0.70 19.02
N ARG A 329 27.93 0.28 19.93
CA ARG A 329 28.23 0.10 21.35
C ARG A 329 27.09 0.62 22.20
N LEU A 330 26.61 -0.22 23.12
CA LEU A 330 25.60 0.16 24.09
C LEU A 330 26.07 1.36 24.93
N CYS A 331 25.22 2.38 25.04
CA CYS A 331 25.49 3.51 25.91
C CYS A 331 25.43 3.13 27.40
N LYS A 332 25.87 4.03 28.27
CA LYS A 332 25.78 3.86 29.73
C LYS A 332 24.36 3.58 30.18
N ASP A 333 23.37 4.29 29.61
CA ASP A 333 21.96 4.16 29.98
C ASP A 333 21.37 2.81 29.56
N ARG A 334 21.65 2.34 28.34
CA ARG A 334 21.19 1.01 27.90
C ARG A 334 21.78 -0.11 28.73
N ARG A 335 23.07 -0.05 29.05
CA ARG A 335 23.69 -1.00 29.98
C ARG A 335 23.06 -0.94 31.37
N ARG A 336 22.59 0.23 31.81
CA ARG A 336 21.82 0.36 33.05
C ARG A 336 20.45 -0.33 32.95
N TYR A 337 19.77 -0.27 31.81
CA TYR A 337 18.49 -0.96 31.60
C TYR A 337 18.64 -2.48 31.76
N PHE A 338 19.68 -3.09 31.18
CA PHE A 338 19.96 -4.53 31.38
C PHE A 338 20.13 -4.92 32.86
N ARG A 339 20.82 -4.08 33.66
CA ARG A 339 20.98 -4.34 35.10
C ARG A 339 19.69 -4.12 35.89
N ALA A 340 18.87 -3.17 35.48
CA ALA A 340 17.66 -2.79 36.19
C ALA A 340 16.46 -3.71 35.86
N ALA A 341 16.39 -4.24 34.63
CA ALA A 341 15.25 -4.99 34.11
C ALA A 341 14.80 -6.14 35.04
N PRO A 342 15.68 -7.03 35.53
CA PRO A 342 15.26 -8.13 36.41
C PRO A 342 14.61 -7.66 37.72
N SER A 343 15.21 -6.65 38.39
CA SER A 343 14.64 -6.07 39.63
C SER A 343 13.34 -5.29 39.39
N LYS A 344 13.03 -4.98 38.13
CA LYS A 344 11.77 -4.40 37.69
C LYS A 344 10.85 -5.44 37.07
N GLY A 345 11.12 -6.74 37.21
CA GLY A 345 10.30 -7.82 36.65
C GLY A 345 10.13 -7.72 35.13
N LEU A 346 11.08 -7.07 34.45
CA LEU A 346 11.11 -7.01 32.99
C LEU A 346 11.98 -8.13 32.45
N GLU A 347 11.44 -8.85 31.48
CA GLU A 347 12.17 -9.82 30.68
C GLU A 347 11.88 -9.63 29.19
N VAL A 348 12.76 -10.17 28.35
CA VAL A 348 12.59 -10.19 26.91
C VAL A 348 12.80 -11.63 26.43
N SER A 349 11.83 -12.16 25.70
CA SER A 349 11.83 -13.52 25.16
C SER A 349 11.77 -13.50 23.63
N THR A 350 12.34 -14.51 22.97
CA THR A 350 12.15 -14.77 21.54
C THR A 350 10.85 -15.53 21.24
N GLU A 351 10.22 -16.08 22.28
CA GLU A 351 8.99 -16.86 22.19
C GLU A 351 7.78 -16.03 22.62
N CYS A 352 6.66 -16.22 21.93
CA CYS A 352 5.37 -15.63 22.31
C CYS A 352 4.62 -16.64 23.18
N TYR A 353 4.37 -16.30 24.44
CA TYR A 353 3.67 -17.18 25.38
C TYR A 353 2.18 -17.32 25.04
N ASP A 354 1.55 -16.23 24.55
CA ASP A 354 0.14 -16.20 24.21
C ASP A 354 -0.12 -15.29 22.99
N LEU A 355 -0.74 -15.86 21.95
CA LEU A 355 -1.10 -15.13 20.72
C LEU A 355 -2.28 -14.18 20.93
N ASP A 356 -3.18 -14.49 21.86
CA ASP A 356 -4.34 -13.65 22.18
C ASP A 356 -3.87 -12.39 22.92
N GLU A 357 -2.87 -12.51 23.81
CA GLU A 357 -2.20 -11.35 24.41
C GLU A 357 -1.52 -10.46 23.36
N LEU A 358 -0.87 -11.05 22.35
CA LEU A 358 -0.26 -10.31 21.25
C LEU A 358 -1.31 -9.54 20.43
N GLU A 359 -2.46 -10.16 20.15
CA GLU A 359 -3.57 -9.49 19.48
C GLU A 359 -4.16 -8.36 20.35
N ALA A 360 -4.31 -8.57 21.65
CA ALA A 360 -4.76 -7.55 22.59
C ALA A 360 -3.78 -6.36 22.67
N LEU A 361 -2.47 -6.62 22.79
CA LEU A 361 -1.41 -5.61 22.73
C LEU A 361 -1.49 -4.81 21.42
N ASN A 362 -1.64 -5.51 20.30
CA ASN A 362 -1.74 -4.93 18.98
C ASN A 362 -2.94 -3.96 18.89
N ASN A 363 -4.11 -4.40 19.36
CA ASN A 363 -5.34 -3.60 19.36
C ASN A 363 -5.21 -2.37 20.27
N ALA A 364 -4.68 -2.54 21.49
CA ALA A 364 -4.43 -1.43 22.40
C ALA A 364 -3.46 -0.38 21.81
N TRP A 365 -2.41 -0.83 21.14
CA TRP A 365 -1.47 0.06 20.46
C TRP A 365 -2.11 0.82 19.30
N VAL A 366 -2.90 0.16 18.44
CA VAL A 366 -3.62 0.81 17.33
C VAL A 366 -4.58 1.87 17.86
N GLN A 367 -5.33 1.57 18.93
CA GLN A 367 -6.26 2.50 19.57
C GLN A 367 -5.55 3.70 20.21
N SER A 368 -4.29 3.54 20.65
CA SER A 368 -3.50 4.64 21.22
C SER A 368 -3.00 5.66 20.18
N LYS A 369 -3.05 5.32 18.87
CA LYS A 369 -2.63 6.24 17.80
C LYS A 369 -3.62 7.39 17.62
N ALA A 370 -3.10 8.54 17.19
CA ALA A 370 -3.93 9.68 16.82
C ALA A 370 -4.97 9.36 15.72
N SER A 371 -4.67 8.43 14.81
CA SER A 371 -5.57 7.96 13.75
C SER A 371 -6.59 6.91 14.21
N GLY A 372 -6.40 6.29 15.38
CA GLY A 372 -7.19 5.14 15.85
C GLY A 372 -7.18 3.91 14.92
N SER A 373 -6.27 3.91 13.93
CA SER A 373 -6.25 2.95 12.83
C SER A 373 -4.84 2.84 12.23
N GLU A 374 -4.55 1.76 11.53
CA GLU A 374 -3.31 1.65 10.77
C GLU A 374 -3.32 2.57 9.55
N VAL A 375 -2.17 3.19 9.27
CA VAL A 375 -1.97 4.00 8.07
C VAL A 375 -1.44 3.07 6.99
N ILE A 376 -2.33 2.68 6.09
CA ILE A 376 -2.03 1.85 4.92
C ILE A 376 -0.81 2.45 4.20
N ILE A 377 0.10 1.60 3.70
CA ILE A 377 1.40 1.93 3.05
C ILE A 377 2.56 2.15 4.04
N TRP A 378 2.35 2.83 5.16
CA TRP A 378 3.44 3.25 6.06
C TRP A 378 3.54 2.46 7.37
N THR A 379 2.43 1.89 7.84
CA THR A 379 2.45 1.01 9.01
C THR A 379 1.88 -0.34 8.61
N TRP A 380 2.73 -1.36 8.57
CA TRP A 380 2.31 -2.72 8.29
C TRP A 380 1.98 -3.45 9.59
N PRO A 381 1.00 -4.38 9.58
CA PRO A 381 0.74 -5.21 10.73
C PRO A 381 1.93 -6.11 11.08
N PRO A 382 2.05 -6.54 12.35
CA PRO A 382 3.10 -7.46 12.77
C PRO A 382 2.96 -8.79 12.04
N SER A 383 4.09 -9.41 11.70
CA SER A 383 4.15 -10.82 11.33
C SER A 383 3.96 -11.71 12.56
N LEU A 384 2.94 -12.57 12.54
CA LEU A 384 2.71 -13.57 13.58
C LEU A 384 3.74 -14.71 13.45
N PRO A 385 4.15 -15.33 14.56
CA PRO A 385 4.79 -16.64 14.50
C PRO A 385 3.78 -17.68 14.01
N GLU A 386 4.25 -18.77 13.39
CA GLU A 386 3.35 -19.85 12.97
C GLU A 386 2.71 -20.53 14.19
N ARG A 387 1.40 -20.82 14.12
CA ARG A 387 0.69 -21.58 15.17
C ARG A 387 1.31 -22.98 15.26
N GLY A 388 2.09 -23.23 16.30
CA GLY A 388 2.81 -24.49 16.54
C GLY A 388 4.33 -24.36 16.61
N ALA A 389 4.91 -23.22 16.18
CA ALA A 389 6.36 -23.00 16.25
C ALA A 389 6.90 -22.97 17.69
N GLY A 390 6.07 -22.56 18.67
CA GLY A 390 6.42 -22.56 20.09
C GLY A 390 6.37 -23.94 20.79
N ALA A 391 5.92 -24.99 20.10
CA ALA A 391 5.81 -26.34 20.68
C ALA A 391 6.85 -27.34 20.15
N ALA A 392 7.68 -26.95 19.19
CA ALA A 392 8.75 -27.81 18.67
C ALA A 392 9.99 -27.80 19.58
N LYS A 393 9.85 -28.38 20.78
CA LYS A 393 10.98 -29.00 21.46
C LYS A 393 11.34 -30.27 20.71
N ASP A 394 12.21 -30.17 19.70
CA ASP A 394 13.26 -31.15 19.40
C ASP A 394 14.02 -30.76 18.12
N PRO A 395 15.33 -30.45 18.19
CA PRO A 395 16.17 -30.30 17.00
C PRO A 395 16.67 -31.65 16.45
N ALA A 396 16.16 -32.78 16.95
CA ALA A 396 16.64 -34.11 16.62
C ALA A 396 15.50 -35.02 16.17
N GLY A 397 15.19 -35.02 14.87
CA GLY A 397 14.49 -36.14 14.25
C GLY A 397 13.18 -35.80 13.55
N SER A 398 13.25 -35.11 12.42
CA SER A 398 12.30 -35.38 11.33
C SER A 398 13.10 -35.54 10.03
N GLY A 399 13.50 -36.79 9.79
CA GLY A 399 14.05 -37.21 8.51
C GLY A 399 12.98 -37.08 7.44
N LEU A 400 13.07 -36.03 6.63
CA LEU A 400 12.61 -36.06 5.25
C LEU A 400 13.85 -36.21 4.37
N ALA A 401 14.14 -37.47 4.06
CA ALA A 401 15.08 -37.85 3.05
C ALA A 401 14.55 -37.45 1.66
N GLY A 402 15.34 -36.72 0.88
CA GLY A 402 15.14 -36.61 -0.56
C GLY A 402 15.54 -35.30 -1.23
N GLY A 403 16.83 -34.95 -1.19
CA GLY A 403 17.51 -34.25 -2.31
C GLY A 403 17.20 -32.78 -2.58
N GLU A 404 17.96 -31.88 -1.96
CA GLU A 404 18.85 -30.90 -2.63
C GLU A 404 19.60 -30.10 -1.55
N ALA A 405 20.93 -30.12 -1.60
CA ALA A 405 21.79 -29.40 -0.67
C ALA A 405 21.69 -27.89 -0.93
N GLY A 406 21.01 -27.16 -0.04
CA GLY A 406 20.88 -25.69 -0.12
C GLY A 406 19.52 -25.10 0.25
N GLY A 407 18.60 -25.87 0.83
CA GLY A 407 17.29 -25.37 1.26
C GLY A 407 17.41 -24.21 2.24
N ALA A 408 17.05 -23.01 1.80
CA ALA A 408 17.00 -21.83 2.66
C ALA A 408 16.03 -22.07 3.84
N PRO A 409 16.34 -21.56 5.04
CA PRO A 409 15.52 -21.80 6.23
C PRO A 409 14.05 -21.35 6.01
N PRO A 410 13.08 -21.97 6.70
CA PRO A 410 11.70 -21.51 6.71
C PRO A 410 11.63 -20.01 7.04
N ALA A 411 10.75 -19.27 6.37
CA ALA A 411 10.66 -17.81 6.54
C ALA A 411 10.50 -17.38 8.01
N ASP A 412 9.81 -18.19 8.82
CA ASP A 412 9.60 -17.90 10.24
C ASP A 412 10.90 -17.93 11.07
N GLN A 413 11.89 -18.73 10.66
CA GLN A 413 13.19 -18.82 11.33
C GLN A 413 14.12 -17.65 10.99
N GLU A 414 13.86 -16.93 9.89
CA GLU A 414 14.68 -15.78 9.51
C GLU A 414 14.24 -14.51 10.23
N VAL A 415 12.97 -14.42 10.67
CA VAL A 415 12.43 -13.23 11.34
C VAL A 415 12.82 -13.23 12.82
N ARG A 416 13.30 -12.08 13.33
CA ARG A 416 13.64 -11.90 14.74
C ARG A 416 12.52 -11.19 15.47
N ARG A 417 11.94 -11.88 16.44
CA ARG A 417 10.84 -11.42 17.26
C ARG A 417 11.31 -11.35 18.70
N LEU A 418 11.09 -10.23 19.37
CA LEU A 418 11.30 -10.12 20.81
C LEU A 418 10.03 -9.62 21.48
N PHE A 419 9.58 -10.36 22.48
CA PHE A 419 8.41 -10.11 23.30
C PHE A 419 8.88 -9.62 24.67
N ALA A 420 8.43 -8.45 25.08
CA ALA A 420 8.78 -7.84 26.35
C ALA A 420 7.67 -8.10 27.36
N TYR A 421 8.01 -8.80 28.45
CA TYR A 421 7.08 -9.13 29.53
C TYR A 421 7.39 -8.32 30.79
N LYS A 422 6.35 -7.90 31.49
CA LYS A 422 6.42 -7.23 32.80
C LYS A 422 5.62 -8.04 33.80
N ASP A 423 6.29 -8.62 34.79
CA ASP A 423 5.66 -9.47 35.81
C ASP A 423 4.78 -10.59 35.21
N GLY A 424 5.18 -11.12 34.04
CA GLY A 424 4.46 -12.15 33.30
C GLY A 424 3.50 -11.64 32.21
N GLU A 425 3.16 -10.35 32.19
CA GLU A 425 2.23 -9.79 31.19
C GLU A 425 2.95 -9.23 29.96
N LEU A 426 2.46 -9.52 28.75
CA LEU A 426 3.03 -8.96 27.52
C LEU A 426 2.79 -7.45 27.42
N VAL A 427 3.86 -6.65 27.54
CA VAL A 427 3.78 -5.18 27.49
C VAL A 427 4.37 -4.58 26.21
N GLY A 428 5.05 -5.39 25.40
CA GLY A 428 5.62 -4.92 24.15
C GLY A 428 6.17 -6.00 23.25
N PHE A 429 6.40 -5.63 22.00
CA PHE A 429 6.84 -6.51 20.94
C PHE A 429 7.64 -5.74 19.89
N VAL A 430 8.76 -6.32 19.47
CA VAL A 430 9.53 -5.84 18.31
C VAL A 430 9.73 -6.98 17.31
N CYS A 431 9.59 -6.65 16.03
CA CYS A 431 9.82 -7.55 14.92
C CYS A 431 10.84 -6.95 13.94
N ALA A 432 11.93 -7.67 13.74
CA ALA A 432 12.97 -7.39 12.77
C ALA A 432 12.93 -8.44 11.65
N GLU A 433 12.72 -7.97 10.42
CA GLU A 433 12.54 -8.81 9.25
C GLU A 433 13.78 -8.72 8.34
N PRO A 434 14.31 -9.82 7.79
CA PRO A 434 15.57 -9.82 7.03
C PRO A 434 15.42 -9.15 5.66
N TYR A 435 16.50 -8.52 5.21
CA TYR A 435 16.70 -8.11 3.82
C TYR A 435 18.12 -8.47 3.35
N TYR A 436 18.31 -8.56 2.04
CA TYR A 436 19.42 -9.30 1.43
C TYR A 436 20.41 -8.39 0.71
N ARG A 437 21.53 -8.94 0.24
CA ARG A 437 22.53 -8.15 -0.51
C ARG A 437 22.03 -7.66 -1.87
N GLY A 438 21.05 -8.35 -2.46
CA GLY A 438 20.47 -8.00 -3.76
C GLY A 438 21.27 -8.44 -4.99
N ASN A 439 22.41 -9.11 -4.77
CA ASN A 439 23.32 -9.57 -5.81
C ASN A 439 23.08 -11.02 -6.24
N GLY A 440 21.93 -11.60 -5.88
CA GLY A 440 21.60 -12.99 -6.18
C GLY A 440 22.23 -14.03 -5.24
N SER A 441 23.04 -13.63 -4.25
CA SER A 441 23.64 -14.58 -3.30
C SER A 441 22.65 -15.17 -2.29
N GLY A 442 21.56 -14.47 -2.00
CA GLY A 442 20.66 -14.82 -0.90
C GLY A 442 21.24 -14.53 0.49
N GLU A 443 22.39 -13.85 0.60
CA GLU A 443 22.98 -13.47 1.87
C GLU A 443 22.21 -12.32 2.53
N VAL A 444 21.98 -12.44 3.84
CA VAL A 444 21.37 -11.38 4.66
C VAL A 444 22.33 -10.19 4.72
N LEU A 445 21.84 -9.02 4.34
CA LEU A 445 22.55 -7.75 4.51
C LEU A 445 22.22 -7.13 5.88
N GLY A 446 20.95 -7.22 6.29
CA GLY A 446 20.50 -6.65 7.55
C GLY A 446 19.08 -7.02 7.91
N TYR A 447 18.58 -6.36 8.94
CA TYR A 447 17.22 -6.50 9.43
C TYR A 447 16.48 -5.17 9.43
N GLY A 448 15.28 -5.12 8.87
CA GLY A 448 14.34 -4.01 8.94
C GLY A 448 13.44 -4.12 10.16
N LEU A 449 13.47 -3.14 11.05
CA LEU A 449 12.64 -3.07 12.24
C LEU A 449 11.24 -2.56 11.88
N ASN A 450 10.43 -3.44 11.30
CA ASN A 450 9.14 -3.09 10.72
C ASN A 450 8.03 -2.94 11.76
N THR A 451 8.10 -3.67 12.89
CA THR A 451 7.11 -3.55 13.97
C THR A 451 7.75 -3.24 15.32
N ILE A 452 7.24 -2.20 15.98
CA ILE A 452 7.57 -1.81 17.36
C ILE A 452 6.26 -1.40 18.04
N ARG A 453 5.68 -2.30 18.84
CA ARG A 453 4.39 -2.07 19.51
C ARG A 453 4.57 -2.25 21.00
N PHE A 454 4.06 -1.31 21.78
CA PHE A 454 4.17 -1.30 23.23
C PHE A 454 2.89 -0.75 23.81
N LEU A 455 2.47 -1.25 24.96
CA LEU A 455 1.34 -0.68 25.67
C LEU A 455 1.58 0.81 25.95
N PRO A 456 0.53 1.65 25.91
CA PRO A 456 0.66 3.03 26.33
C PRO A 456 1.07 3.08 27.81
N ARG A 457 1.87 4.09 28.19
CA ARG A 457 2.30 4.35 29.57
C ARG A 457 3.10 3.19 30.21
N LEU A 458 4.13 2.72 29.49
CA LEU A 458 5.08 1.72 29.99
C LEU A 458 5.64 2.08 31.38
N ASN A 459 5.72 1.08 32.24
CA ASN A 459 6.43 1.17 33.51
C ASN A 459 7.38 -0.03 33.66
N PRO A 460 8.70 0.17 33.55
CA PRO A 460 9.39 1.46 33.38
C PRO A 460 9.25 2.07 31.97
N PRO A 461 9.41 3.39 31.80
CA PRO A 461 9.26 4.05 30.49
C PRO A 461 10.31 3.63 29.45
N TRP A 462 11.44 3.06 29.90
CA TRP A 462 12.54 2.61 29.05
C TRP A 462 12.40 1.17 28.55
N THR A 463 11.27 0.48 28.79
CA THR A 463 11.05 -0.90 28.30
C THR A 463 11.29 -1.04 26.79
N SER A 464 10.86 -0.05 25.99
CA SER A 464 11.09 -0.10 24.53
C SER A 464 12.56 0.01 24.15
N ASP A 465 13.33 0.87 24.84
CA ASP A 465 14.77 1.00 24.62
C ASP A 465 15.54 -0.25 25.06
N TYR A 466 15.11 -0.87 26.17
CA TYR A 466 15.65 -2.14 26.63
C TYR A 466 15.42 -3.25 25.59
N THR A 467 14.19 -3.39 25.09
CA THR A 467 13.84 -4.43 24.11
C THR A 467 14.63 -4.26 22.80
N VAL A 468 14.75 -3.03 22.28
CA VAL A 468 15.55 -2.75 21.08
C VAL A 468 17.04 -2.98 21.34
N ALA A 469 17.55 -2.66 22.53
CA ALA A 469 18.94 -2.96 22.88
C ALA A 469 19.20 -4.46 22.96
N SER A 470 18.25 -5.26 23.47
CA SER A 470 18.32 -6.72 23.46
C SER A 470 18.33 -7.27 22.03
N LEU A 471 17.53 -6.70 21.12
CA LEU A 471 17.56 -7.07 19.70
C LEU A 471 18.92 -6.79 19.06
N VAL A 472 19.53 -5.65 19.37
CA VAL A 472 20.87 -5.32 18.85
C VAL A 472 21.90 -6.32 19.35
N GLN A 473 21.89 -6.70 20.63
CA GLN A 473 22.79 -7.72 21.16
C GLN A 473 22.58 -9.07 20.47
N LEU A 474 21.33 -9.52 20.35
CA LEU A 474 21.00 -10.77 19.66
C LEU A 474 21.58 -10.79 18.23
N LEU A 475 21.38 -9.71 17.47
CA LEU A 475 21.88 -9.62 16.09
C LEU A 475 23.41 -9.52 16.01
N GLN A 476 24.05 -8.88 16.99
CA GLN A 476 25.52 -8.83 17.09
C GLN A 476 26.10 -10.21 17.42
N ASP A 477 25.49 -10.94 18.35
CA ASP A 477 25.92 -12.27 18.77
C ASP A 477 25.78 -13.29 17.63
N GLU A 478 24.77 -13.13 16.77
CA GLU A 478 24.61 -13.96 15.57
C GLU A 478 25.68 -13.67 14.50
N GLY A 479 26.18 -12.43 14.41
CA GLY A 479 27.23 -12.05 13.46
C GLY A 479 26.87 -12.12 11.97
N LYS A 480 25.59 -12.28 11.62
CA LYS A 480 25.12 -12.48 10.23
C LYS A 480 24.69 -11.21 9.49
N ALA A 481 24.41 -10.14 10.23
CA ALA A 481 23.84 -8.91 9.68
C ALA A 481 24.78 -7.71 9.86
N GLU A 482 24.84 -6.85 8.86
CA GLU A 482 25.61 -5.61 8.92
C GLU A 482 24.82 -4.47 9.57
N TYR A 483 23.50 -4.45 9.38
CA TYR A 483 22.64 -3.34 9.76
C TYR A 483 21.35 -3.80 10.47
N LEU A 484 20.94 -3.01 11.47
CA LEU A 484 19.54 -2.95 11.93
C LEU A 484 18.94 -1.63 11.47
N ALA A 485 18.09 -1.69 10.45
CA ALA A 485 17.45 -0.56 9.81
C ALA A 485 16.12 -0.22 10.51
N PHE A 486 15.83 1.07 10.71
CA PHE A 486 14.60 1.51 11.37
C PHE A 486 13.47 1.87 10.38
N GLY A 487 13.66 1.68 9.08
CA GLY A 487 12.70 2.08 8.05
C GLY A 487 12.61 3.60 7.87
N LEU A 488 11.69 4.03 7.00
CA LEU A 488 11.51 5.44 6.61
C LEU A 488 11.19 6.37 7.79
N SER A 489 11.92 7.48 7.91
CA SER A 489 11.50 8.66 8.67
C SER A 489 10.86 9.67 7.70
N PRO A 490 9.51 9.73 7.61
CA PRO A 490 8.85 10.58 6.62
C PRO A 490 9.21 12.05 6.84
N PHE A 491 9.41 12.77 5.74
CA PHE A 491 9.65 14.21 5.64
C PHE A 491 10.92 14.71 6.35
N CYS A 492 11.69 13.83 6.97
CA CYS A 492 12.96 14.14 7.62
C CYS A 492 14.06 14.36 6.56
N ASP A 493 14.87 15.40 6.74
CA ASP A 493 16.01 15.75 5.89
C ASP A 493 15.70 15.85 4.38
N VAL A 494 14.46 16.22 4.04
CA VAL A 494 14.04 16.37 2.65
C VAL A 494 14.78 17.51 1.99
N ALA A 495 15.54 17.18 0.95
CA ALA A 495 16.37 18.09 0.19
C ALA A 495 15.94 18.15 -1.28
N ALA A 496 16.37 19.20 -1.98
CA ALA A 496 16.21 19.29 -3.43
C ALA A 496 17.03 18.19 -4.12
N ARG A 497 16.43 17.56 -5.13
CA ARG A 497 17.04 16.49 -5.92
C ARG A 497 16.72 16.74 -7.38
N THR A 498 17.54 16.23 -8.29
CA THR A 498 17.25 16.30 -9.74
C THR A 498 15.83 15.76 -10.02
N GLY A 499 15.11 16.33 -10.98
CA GLY A 499 13.77 15.84 -11.34
C GLY A 499 12.70 15.95 -10.23
N ASP A 500 12.97 16.68 -9.14
CA ASP A 500 11.98 16.94 -8.09
C ASP A 500 10.84 17.83 -8.57
N LEU A 501 9.73 17.81 -7.82
CA LEU A 501 8.65 18.78 -7.96
C LEU A 501 8.80 19.80 -6.83
N PRO A 502 9.28 21.03 -7.09
CA PRO A 502 9.59 22.00 -6.03
C PRO A 502 8.41 22.31 -5.10
N TRP A 503 7.19 22.36 -5.65
CA TRP A 503 5.98 22.60 -4.87
C TRP A 503 5.66 21.43 -3.93
N LEU A 504 5.88 20.18 -4.35
CA LEU A 504 5.64 19.00 -3.53
C LEU A 504 6.68 18.90 -2.43
N ARG A 505 7.95 19.18 -2.75
CA ARG A 505 9.01 19.29 -1.75
C ARG A 505 8.69 20.36 -0.71
N ALA A 506 8.26 21.55 -1.14
CA ALA A 506 7.87 22.61 -0.24
C ALA A 506 6.69 22.18 0.65
N ALA A 507 5.68 21.51 0.11
CA ALA A 507 4.56 20.98 0.88
C ALA A 507 5.03 19.94 1.93
N ILE A 508 5.94 19.04 1.56
CA ILE A 508 6.54 18.05 2.48
C ILE A 508 7.33 18.74 3.61
N GLN A 509 8.19 19.70 3.28
CA GLN A 509 8.97 20.47 4.26
C GLN A 509 8.06 21.30 5.18
N LEU A 510 6.94 21.78 4.66
CA LEU A 510 5.92 22.49 5.44
C LEU A 510 5.19 21.55 6.41
N MET A 511 4.80 20.35 5.96
CA MET A 511 4.20 19.33 6.82
C MET A 511 5.14 18.92 7.96
N TRP A 512 6.44 18.76 7.67
CA TRP A 512 7.46 18.56 8.70
C TRP A 512 7.50 19.73 9.68
N SER A 513 7.61 20.97 9.18
CA SER A 513 7.76 22.17 10.02
C SER A 513 6.52 22.48 10.86
N ALA A 514 5.32 22.17 10.35
CA ALA A 514 4.05 22.35 11.05
C ALA A 514 3.81 21.32 12.17
N ASN A 515 4.67 20.31 12.29
CA ASN A 515 4.61 19.28 13.33
C ASN A 515 3.21 18.63 13.42
N LEU A 516 2.80 17.99 12.31
CA LEU A 516 1.48 17.37 12.15
C LEU A 516 1.33 16.02 12.91
N GLU A 517 1.83 15.96 14.14
CA GLU A 517 1.78 14.76 15.01
C GLU A 517 0.36 14.25 15.29
N GLU A 518 -0.63 15.14 15.20
CA GLU A 518 -2.06 14.83 15.36
C GLU A 518 -2.63 14.01 14.19
N ILE A 519 -1.92 14.02 13.04
CA ILE A 519 -2.26 13.27 11.83
C ILE A 519 -1.38 12.01 11.79
N TYR A 520 -0.06 12.19 11.82
CA TYR A 520 0.90 11.10 11.83
C TYR A 520 2.11 11.52 12.64
N SER A 521 2.70 10.60 13.41
CA SER A 521 3.87 10.92 14.22
C SER A 521 5.13 11.01 13.36
N ILE A 522 5.30 12.14 12.66
CA ILE A 522 6.37 12.34 11.68
C ILE A 522 7.69 12.66 12.42
N GLN A 523 7.71 13.73 13.23
CA GLN A 523 8.89 14.14 13.98
C GLN A 523 9.13 13.24 15.19
N GLY A 524 8.07 12.82 15.88
CA GLY A 524 8.14 11.93 17.04
C GLY A 524 8.82 10.60 16.68
N LEU A 525 8.44 10.01 15.54
CA LEU A 525 9.06 8.80 15.02
C LEU A 525 10.53 9.03 14.66
N ALA A 526 10.86 10.09 13.92
CA ALA A 526 12.24 10.40 13.55
C ALA A 526 13.14 10.59 14.78
N LYS A 527 12.67 11.32 15.79
CA LYS A 527 13.37 11.51 17.08
C LYS A 527 13.56 10.19 17.82
N LYS A 528 12.54 9.33 17.85
CA LYS A 528 12.61 8.01 18.50
C LYS A 528 13.64 7.10 17.81
N LYS A 529 13.69 7.09 16.48
CA LYS A 529 14.70 6.35 15.71
C LYS A 529 16.11 6.87 15.96
N ALA A 530 16.29 8.19 15.96
CA ALA A 530 17.57 8.81 16.29
C ALA A 530 18.02 8.50 17.73
N HIS A 531 17.08 8.46 18.67
CA HIS A 531 17.32 8.04 20.06
C HIS A 531 17.78 6.57 20.14
N HIS A 532 17.12 5.66 19.42
CA HIS A 532 17.56 4.26 19.31
C HIS A 532 18.92 4.11 18.62
N CYS A 533 19.30 5.01 17.72
CA CYS A 533 20.64 5.05 17.15
C CYS A 533 21.69 5.62 18.12
N ASN A 534 21.30 6.42 19.12
CA ASN A 534 22.19 7.06 20.10
C ASN A 534 23.44 7.69 19.46
N ARG A 535 23.24 8.52 18.41
CA ARG A 535 24.28 9.20 17.62
C ARG A 535 25.27 8.28 16.87
N GLN A 536 25.09 6.96 16.92
CA GLN A 536 25.87 5.98 16.18
C GLN A 536 25.12 5.46 14.94
N GLY A 537 23.97 6.08 14.61
CA GLY A 537 23.19 5.72 13.44
C GLY A 537 23.85 6.19 12.17
N VAL A 538 23.70 5.40 11.12
CA VAL A 538 24.13 5.74 9.76
C VAL A 538 22.90 5.94 8.88
N ARG A 539 23.00 6.89 7.94
CA ARG A 539 21.99 7.04 6.88
C ARG A 539 22.14 5.86 5.93
N LEU A 540 21.06 5.13 5.70
CA LEU A 540 21.07 3.95 4.83
C LEU A 540 20.67 4.33 3.41
N GLN A 541 19.47 4.89 3.25
CA GLN A 541 18.90 5.18 1.93
C GLN A 541 17.99 6.41 1.99
N ASP A 542 17.94 7.14 0.88
CA ASP A 542 16.91 8.14 0.65
C ASP A 542 15.70 7.50 0.01
N ARG A 543 14.52 7.95 0.43
CA ARG A 543 13.25 7.45 -0.08
C ARG A 543 12.55 8.55 -0.85
N PHE A 544 11.89 8.16 -1.93
CA PHE A 544 11.23 9.04 -2.87
C PHE A 544 9.78 8.64 -3.07
N ILE A 545 8.96 9.63 -3.43
CA ILE A 545 7.65 9.42 -4.02
C ILE A 545 7.74 9.76 -5.51
N ALA A 546 7.15 8.92 -6.37
CA ALA A 546 7.09 9.17 -7.80
C ALA A 546 5.68 9.10 -8.39
N GLY A 547 5.39 10.03 -9.30
CA GLY A 547 4.12 10.15 -10.01
C GLY A 547 4.26 10.87 -11.35
N VAL A 548 3.22 10.76 -12.19
CA VAL A 548 3.19 11.40 -13.52
C VAL A 548 2.82 12.89 -13.37
N PRO A 549 3.59 13.84 -13.94
CA PRO A 549 3.48 15.26 -13.63
C PRO A 549 2.10 15.86 -13.94
N TRP A 550 1.49 15.49 -15.07
CA TRP A 550 0.18 16.00 -15.49
C TRP A 550 -0.96 15.60 -14.55
N HIS A 551 -0.78 14.51 -13.80
CA HIS A 551 -1.73 14.08 -12.77
C HIS A 551 -1.22 14.35 -11.36
N ALA A 552 0.04 14.79 -11.19
CA ALA A 552 0.71 14.85 -9.91
C ALA A 552 -0.06 15.63 -8.85
N PRO A 553 -0.69 16.80 -9.12
CA PRO A 553 -1.46 17.49 -8.08
C PRO A 553 -2.67 16.68 -7.59
N LEU A 554 -3.45 16.08 -8.50
CA LEU A 554 -4.63 15.30 -8.16
C LEU A 554 -4.26 13.95 -7.53
N ASP A 555 -3.27 13.27 -8.07
CA ASP A 555 -2.81 11.99 -7.54
C ASP A 555 -2.10 12.16 -6.19
N THR A 556 -1.38 13.28 -5.99
CA THR A 556 -0.89 13.69 -4.66
C THR A 556 -2.05 13.93 -3.71
N ALA A 557 -3.08 14.67 -4.12
CA ALA A 557 -4.25 14.90 -3.27
C ALA A 557 -4.94 13.57 -2.90
N ARG A 558 -5.12 12.66 -3.86
CA ARG A 558 -5.67 11.32 -3.61
C ARG A 558 -4.78 10.50 -2.68
N PHE A 559 -3.47 10.52 -2.88
CA PHE A 559 -2.49 9.85 -2.02
C PHE A 559 -2.53 10.42 -0.59
N LEU A 560 -2.59 11.74 -0.43
CA LEU A 560 -2.75 12.38 0.88
C LEU A 560 -4.08 11.97 1.54
N LEU A 561 -5.20 11.92 0.79
CA LEU A 561 -6.48 11.45 1.31
C LEU A 561 -6.42 10.00 1.82
N LEU A 562 -5.67 9.12 1.14
CA LEU A 562 -5.42 7.76 1.58
C LEU A 562 -4.60 7.71 2.88
N LEU A 563 -3.55 8.50 2.99
CA LEU A 563 -2.74 8.60 4.22
C LEU A 563 -3.57 9.10 5.41
N LEU A 564 -4.58 9.93 5.14
CA LEU A 564 -5.52 10.44 6.13
C LEU A 564 -6.64 9.44 6.48
N ASN A 565 -6.61 8.23 5.92
CA ASN A 565 -7.48 7.08 6.19
C ASN A 565 -9.00 7.37 6.26
N GLY A 566 -9.52 8.35 5.50
CA GLY A 566 -10.93 8.76 5.49
C GLY A 566 -11.43 9.39 6.81
N SER A 567 -10.99 8.86 7.96
CA SER A 567 -11.28 9.29 9.30
C SER A 567 -10.46 10.50 9.76
N MET A 568 -9.46 10.94 9.00
CA MET A 568 -8.74 12.18 9.32
C MET A 568 -9.06 13.31 8.36
N VAL A 569 -9.96 13.11 7.40
CA VAL A 569 -10.41 14.17 6.50
C VAL A 569 -11.03 15.34 7.30
N TRP A 570 -11.75 15.05 8.39
CA TRP A 570 -12.27 16.10 9.27
C TRP A 570 -11.21 16.79 10.15
N LYS A 571 -10.00 16.23 10.27
CA LYS A 571 -8.87 16.88 10.94
C LYS A 571 -8.09 17.81 9.99
N VAL A 572 -8.28 17.66 8.68
CA VAL A 572 -7.61 18.51 7.66
C VAL A 572 -7.88 20.01 7.90
N PRO A 573 -9.11 20.47 8.19
CA PRO A 573 -9.35 21.87 8.55
C PRO A 573 -8.50 22.33 9.73
N GLY A 574 -8.39 21.53 10.80
CA GLY A 574 -7.54 21.84 11.95
C GLY A 574 -6.05 21.92 11.58
N GLY A 575 -5.58 20.97 10.76
CA GLY A 575 -4.22 20.98 10.22
C GLY A 575 -3.93 22.20 9.34
N ILE A 576 -4.87 22.58 8.46
CA ILE A 576 -4.78 23.79 7.63
C ILE A 576 -4.77 25.03 8.52
N VAL A 577 -5.66 25.13 9.52
CA VAL A 577 -5.67 26.25 10.47
C VAL A 577 -4.35 26.33 11.22
N LYS A 578 -3.81 25.21 11.70
CA LYS A 578 -2.49 25.17 12.38
C LYS A 578 -1.37 25.63 11.45
N LEU A 579 -1.39 25.18 10.19
CA LEU A 579 -0.42 25.53 9.18
C LEU A 579 -0.49 27.02 8.81
N VAL A 580 -1.69 27.56 8.60
CA VAL A 580 -1.93 28.99 8.36
C VAL A 580 -1.52 29.82 9.58
N THR A 581 -1.94 29.45 10.79
CA THR A 581 -1.67 30.23 12.01
C THR A 581 -0.21 30.20 12.45
N THR A 582 0.52 29.09 12.20
CA THR A 582 1.96 29.02 12.50
C THR A 582 2.83 29.65 11.42
N GLN A 583 2.46 29.50 10.14
CA GLN A 583 3.36 29.89 9.03
C GLN A 583 3.08 31.28 8.50
N VAL A 584 1.84 31.79 8.55
CA VAL A 584 1.54 33.16 8.12
C VAL A 584 2.33 34.21 8.92
N PRO A 585 2.46 34.10 10.26
CA PRO A 585 3.30 35.04 11.02
C PRO A 585 4.79 34.93 10.67
N ILE A 586 5.29 33.72 10.40
CA ILE A 586 6.69 33.48 10.03
C ILE A 586 6.97 34.05 8.63
N ALA A 587 6.10 33.78 7.66
CA ALA A 587 6.19 34.32 6.30
C ALA A 587 6.05 35.84 6.30
N ALA A 588 5.09 36.41 7.06
CA ALA A 588 4.94 37.86 7.22
C ALA A 588 6.20 38.49 7.83
N LYS A 589 6.83 37.82 8.80
CA LYS A 589 8.10 38.27 9.40
C LYS A 589 9.25 38.21 8.39
N HIS A 590 9.35 37.17 7.56
CA HIS A 590 10.38 37.08 6.51
C HIS A 590 10.19 38.12 5.41
N VAL A 591 8.95 38.35 4.95
CA VAL A 591 8.63 39.42 3.99
C VAL A 591 8.95 40.80 4.59
N SER A 592 8.56 41.04 5.85
CA SER A 592 8.90 42.28 6.56
C SER A 592 10.42 42.49 6.67
N ASN A 593 11.18 41.44 6.99
CA ASN A 593 12.64 41.53 7.07
C ASN A 593 13.29 41.73 5.69
N ALA A 594 12.79 41.07 4.64
CA ALA A 594 13.26 41.27 3.27
C ALA A 594 13.01 42.72 2.80
N ILE A 595 11.83 43.26 3.08
CA ILE A 595 11.49 44.66 2.83
C ILE A 595 12.43 45.60 3.60
N LYS A 596 12.71 45.35 4.88
CA LYS A 596 13.67 46.16 5.67
C LYS A 596 15.09 46.09 5.10
N HIS A 597 15.55 44.92 4.65
CA HIS A 597 16.87 44.79 4.01
C HIS A 597 16.92 45.52 2.66
N MET A 598 15.85 45.44 1.86
CA MET A 598 15.72 46.17 0.61
C MET A 598 15.74 47.68 0.84
N PHE A 599 15.01 48.19 1.83
CA PHE A 599 15.04 49.61 2.21
C PHE A 599 16.41 50.05 2.73
N ARG A 600 17.12 49.23 3.53
CA ARG A 600 18.50 49.52 3.94
C ARG A 600 19.47 49.55 2.76
N ALA A 601 19.35 48.60 1.83
CA ALA A 601 20.17 48.57 0.62
C ALA A 601 19.92 49.78 -0.27
N MET A 602 18.65 50.16 -0.47
CA MET A 602 18.27 51.39 -1.18
C MET A 602 18.80 52.65 -0.48
N HIS A 603 18.71 52.73 0.85
CA HIS A 603 19.24 53.87 1.61
C HIS A 603 20.77 53.96 1.50
N HIS A 604 21.49 52.83 1.41
CA HIS A 604 22.93 52.85 1.14
C HIS A 604 23.27 53.26 -0.31
N CYS A 605 22.41 52.97 -1.29
CA CYS A 605 22.63 53.36 -2.70
C CYS A 605 22.26 54.81 -3.01
N VAL A 606 21.46 55.48 -2.16
CA VAL A 606 21.06 56.90 -2.35
C VAL A 606 22.04 57.87 -1.67
N PHE A 607 22.88 57.36 -0.76
CA PHE A 607 23.89 58.15 -0.03
C PHE A 607 25.34 57.86 -0.45
N PHE A 608 25.51 57.12 -1.55
CA PHE A 608 26.72 57.07 -2.38
C PHE A 608 26.37 57.65 -3.74
#